data_AF-A0A5C9BV98-F1
#
_entry.id   AF-A0A5C9BV98-F1
#
_cell.length_a   1.000
_cell.length_b   1.000
_cell.length_c   1.000
_cell.angle_alpha   90.00
_cell.angle_beta   90.00
_cell.angle_gamma   90.00
#
_symmetry.space_group_name_H-M   'P 1'
#
loop_
_entity.id
_entity.type
_entity.pdbx_description
1 polymer ?
#
loop_
_entity_poly.entity_id
_entity_poly.type
_entity_poly.pdbx_seq_one_letter_code
_entity_poly.pdbx_strand_id
1 'polypeptide(L)'
;MKINTPFTPAQVQVLNERQVHVDGSIPIHPSTCPNRGDGITYDAAGNADDTVAIHGTEGGDRGVLIATEIGWVCPHCDYRQDWAHAAMAERPVPVGEMFKDFPTIAEIYGAVRPEELNPLIVNYRAQAAQGRPGAEVMWFCLELRRMTLAGNMSHRVEEVER
;
A
#
# COMPACT_ATOMS: atom_id res chain seq x y z
N MET A 1 15.10 6.09 12.22
CA MET A 1 16.05 6.45 11.15
C MET A 1 15.28 6.77 9.87
N LYS A 2 15.78 7.69 9.03
CA LYS A 2 15.20 8.03 7.72
C LYS A 2 16.11 7.54 6.60
N ILE A 3 15.53 7.16 5.47
CA ILE A 3 16.22 7.01 4.19
C ILE A 3 15.79 8.16 3.27
N ASN A 4 16.68 8.60 2.38
CA ASN A 4 16.38 9.61 1.38
C ASN A 4 16.45 9.00 -0.02
N THR A 5 15.91 9.69 -1.00
CA THR A 5 16.02 9.32 -2.41
C THR A 5 17.48 9.34 -2.90
N PRO A 6 17.84 8.52 -3.91
CA PRO A 6 16.95 7.65 -4.67
C PRO A 6 16.52 6.41 -3.86
N PHE A 7 15.23 6.09 -3.91
CA PHE A 7 14.76 4.81 -3.40
C PHE A 7 15.11 3.71 -4.40
N THR A 8 15.66 2.60 -3.93
CA THR A 8 15.94 1.45 -4.81
C THR A 8 14.62 0.83 -5.29
N PRO A 9 14.61 0.09 -6.41
CA PRO A 9 13.40 -0.62 -6.87
C PRO A 9 12.81 -1.55 -5.80
N ALA A 10 13.67 -2.19 -5.00
CA ALA A 10 13.24 -3.04 -3.88
C ALA A 10 12.57 -2.21 -2.77
N GLN A 11 13.10 -1.02 -2.45
CA GLN A 11 12.47 -0.12 -1.48
C GLN A 11 11.13 0.40 -2.00
N VAL A 12 11.04 0.78 -3.28
CA VAL A 12 9.78 1.19 -3.92
C VAL A 12 8.72 0.09 -3.79
N GLN A 13 9.09 -1.16 -4.08
CA GLN A 13 8.19 -2.31 -3.91
C GLN A 13 7.69 -2.45 -2.48
N VAL A 14 8.61 -2.49 -1.51
CA VAL A 14 8.26 -2.70 -0.09
C VAL A 14 7.42 -1.54 0.45
N LEU A 15 7.81 -0.30 0.15
CA LEU A 15 7.09 0.89 0.58
C LEU A 15 5.64 0.86 0.05
N ASN A 16 5.45 0.59 -1.24
CA ASN A 16 4.11 0.56 -1.83
C ASN A 16 3.24 -0.59 -1.31
N GLU A 17 3.79 -1.80 -1.14
CA GLU A 17 3.07 -2.93 -0.52
C GLU A 17 2.62 -2.60 0.91
N ARG A 18 3.48 -1.92 1.65
CA ARG A 18 3.27 -1.61 3.07
C ARG A 18 2.22 -0.53 3.30
N GLN A 19 2.16 0.46 2.40
CA GLN A 19 1.18 1.56 2.42
C GLN A 19 -0.27 1.05 2.31
N VAL A 20 -0.47 -0.07 1.64
CA VAL A 20 -1.80 -0.65 1.33
C VAL A 20 -2.02 -2.01 2.00
N HIS A 21 -1.18 -2.35 2.99
CA HIS A 21 -1.29 -3.53 3.84
C HIS A 21 -1.34 -4.88 3.11
N VAL A 22 -0.62 -5.00 2.00
CA VAL A 22 -0.51 -6.26 1.23
C VAL A 22 0.80 -6.99 1.49
N ASP A 23 1.67 -6.45 2.34
CA ASP A 23 2.94 -7.06 2.75
C ASP A 23 2.77 -8.18 3.80
N GLY A 24 1.58 -8.26 4.43
CA GLY A 24 1.24 -9.25 5.46
C GLY A 24 1.74 -8.89 6.86
N SER A 25 2.17 -7.65 7.06
CA SER A 25 2.55 -7.13 8.38
C SER A 25 1.35 -6.55 9.13
N ILE A 26 1.57 -6.17 10.39
CA ILE A 26 0.57 -5.44 11.18
C ILE A 26 0.28 -4.11 10.46
N PRO A 27 -1.00 -3.73 10.27
CA PRO A 27 -1.35 -2.45 9.70
C PRO A 27 -0.67 -1.29 10.44
N ILE A 28 -0.08 -0.37 9.68
CA ILE A 28 0.58 0.83 10.18
C ILE A 28 0.07 2.04 9.42
N HIS A 29 0.09 3.22 10.03
CA HIS A 29 -0.38 4.40 9.32
C HIS A 29 0.45 4.65 8.06
N PRO A 30 -0.19 4.77 6.88
CA PRO A 30 0.51 5.04 5.65
C PRO A 30 1.04 6.47 5.63
N SER A 31 2.07 6.69 4.80
CA SER A 31 2.51 8.01 4.40
C SER A 31 1.42 8.65 3.56
N THR A 32 0.79 9.71 4.07
CA THR A 32 -0.31 10.40 3.40
C THR A 32 0.06 11.84 3.05
N CYS A 33 -0.58 12.38 2.02
CA CYS A 33 -0.40 13.76 1.61
C CYS A 33 -0.86 14.70 2.73
N PRO A 34 -0.08 15.75 3.09
CA PRO A 34 -0.54 16.73 4.07
C PRO A 34 -1.79 17.48 3.60
N ASN A 35 -2.01 17.57 2.29
CA ASN A 35 -3.15 18.24 1.66
C ASN A 35 -4.36 17.30 1.51
N ARG A 36 -4.33 16.11 2.12
CA ARG A 36 -5.42 15.11 2.03
C ARG A 36 -6.78 15.60 2.53
N GLY A 37 -6.81 16.70 3.28
CA GLY A 37 -8.04 17.33 3.78
C GLY A 37 -8.63 18.37 2.82
N ASP A 38 -7.94 18.74 1.75
CA ASP A 38 -8.37 19.81 0.87
C ASP A 38 -9.70 19.48 0.18
N GLY A 39 -10.64 20.41 0.28
CA GLY A 39 -12.01 20.27 -0.23
C GLY A 39 -12.97 19.56 0.74
N ILE A 40 -12.50 19.12 1.90
CA ILE A 40 -13.40 18.63 2.95
C ILE A 40 -13.95 19.81 3.74
N THR A 41 -15.26 19.85 3.91
CA THR A 41 -15.94 20.81 4.79
C THR A 41 -16.65 20.05 5.92
N TYR A 42 -17.03 20.78 6.98
CA TYR A 42 -17.72 20.19 8.13
C TYR A 42 -18.97 21.00 8.44
N ASP A 43 -20.08 20.30 8.69
CA ASP A 43 -21.30 20.94 9.18
C ASP A 43 -21.18 21.35 10.66
N ALA A 44 -22.21 22.00 11.19
CA ALA A 44 -22.23 22.44 12.59
C ALA A 44 -22.22 21.29 13.61
N ALA A 45 -22.56 20.07 13.20
CA ALA A 45 -22.50 18.86 14.01
C ALA A 45 -21.14 18.12 13.89
N GLY A 46 -20.24 18.62 13.04
CA GLY A 46 -18.93 18.01 12.79
C GLY A 46 -18.96 16.86 11.78
N ASN A 47 -20.05 16.67 11.04
CA ASN A 47 -20.08 15.69 9.95
C ASN A 47 -19.28 16.23 8.77
N ALA A 48 -18.41 15.38 8.20
CA ALA A 48 -17.62 15.74 7.02
C ALA A 48 -18.47 15.67 5.75
N ASP A 49 -18.38 16.70 4.91
CA ASP A 49 -18.77 16.70 3.51
C ASP A 49 -17.51 16.71 2.66
N ASP A 50 -17.26 15.59 1.98
CA ASP A 50 -16.12 15.35 1.11
C ASP A 50 -16.50 15.26 -0.38
N THR A 51 -17.70 15.73 -0.75
CA THR A 51 -18.20 15.68 -2.13
C THR A 51 -17.33 16.41 -3.15
N VAL A 52 -16.55 17.39 -2.70
CA VAL A 52 -15.58 18.16 -3.50
C VAL A 52 -14.12 17.92 -3.07
N ALA A 53 -13.87 16.89 -2.25
CA ALA A 53 -12.53 16.56 -1.80
C ALA A 53 -11.64 16.15 -2.98
N ILE A 54 -10.39 16.64 -2.97
CA ILE A 54 -9.43 16.38 -4.04
C ILE A 54 -8.83 14.97 -3.94
N HIS A 55 -8.75 14.42 -2.72
CA HIS A 55 -8.09 13.14 -2.42
C HIS A 55 -9.10 12.02 -2.13
N GLY A 56 -8.91 10.88 -2.78
CA GLY A 56 -9.69 9.66 -2.54
C GLY A 56 -9.03 8.75 -1.49
N THR A 57 -9.62 7.56 -1.30
CA THR A 57 -9.18 6.50 -0.37
C THR A 57 -8.59 5.28 -1.11
N GLU A 58 -7.98 5.49 -2.28
CA GLU A 58 -7.59 4.44 -3.23
C GLU A 58 -6.64 3.37 -2.66
N GLY A 59 -5.91 3.67 -1.58
CA GLY A 59 -5.01 2.74 -0.87
C GLY A 59 -5.52 2.26 0.48
N GLY A 60 -6.80 2.43 0.81
CA GLY A 60 -7.37 2.12 2.12
C GLY A 60 -7.29 3.26 3.14
N ASP A 61 -6.52 4.30 2.85
CA ASP A 61 -6.49 5.57 3.59
C ASP A 61 -6.58 6.74 2.60
N ARG A 62 -7.08 7.89 3.04
CA ARG A 62 -7.20 9.09 2.21
C ARG A 62 -5.84 9.69 1.89
N GLY A 63 -5.60 9.97 0.61
CA GLY A 63 -4.39 10.67 0.17
C GLY A 63 -3.10 9.88 0.35
N VAL A 64 -3.14 8.55 0.23
CA VAL A 64 -1.95 7.69 0.23
C VAL A 64 -0.93 8.18 -0.81
N LEU A 65 0.30 8.39 -0.36
CA LEU A 65 1.42 8.70 -1.24
C LEU A 65 1.95 7.42 -1.89
N ILE A 66 2.45 7.57 -3.11
CA ILE A 66 3.04 6.47 -3.89
C ILE A 66 4.56 6.65 -3.91
N ALA A 67 5.28 5.61 -3.49
CA ALA A 67 6.73 5.60 -3.59
C ALA A 67 7.16 5.44 -5.06
N THR A 68 8.14 6.25 -5.47
CA THR A 68 8.87 6.15 -6.74
C THR A 68 10.36 6.25 -6.43
N GLU A 69 11.24 5.98 -7.41
CA GLU A 69 12.69 6.10 -7.21
C GLU A 69 13.12 7.53 -6.83
N ILE A 70 12.34 8.55 -7.23
CA ILE A 70 12.58 9.96 -6.90
C ILE A 70 11.83 10.44 -5.65
N GLY A 71 11.20 9.52 -4.91
CA GLY A 71 10.52 9.81 -3.64
C GLY A 71 9.02 9.54 -3.69
N TRP A 72 8.33 9.97 -2.64
CA TRP A 72 6.89 9.94 -2.55
C TRP A 72 6.26 11.00 -3.46
N VAL A 73 5.22 10.61 -4.18
CA VAL A 73 4.40 11.51 -4.99
C VAL A 73 2.94 11.39 -4.57
N CYS A 74 2.23 12.51 -4.52
CA CYS A 74 0.78 12.50 -4.40
C CYS A 74 0.14 12.32 -5.79
N PRO A 75 -0.81 11.38 -5.96
CA PRO A 75 -1.49 11.23 -7.24
C PRO A 75 -2.48 12.38 -7.55
N HIS A 76 -2.79 13.26 -6.59
CA HIS A 76 -3.84 14.28 -6.72
C HIS A 76 -3.37 15.74 -6.70
N CYS A 77 -2.15 16.01 -6.22
CA CYS A 77 -1.58 17.35 -6.19
C CYS A 77 -0.07 17.31 -6.33
N ASP A 78 0.58 18.47 -6.36
CA ASP A 78 2.03 18.58 -6.60
C ASP A 78 2.90 18.24 -5.38
N TYR A 79 2.31 17.74 -4.28
CA TYR A 79 3.08 17.37 -3.09
C TYR A 79 4.05 16.21 -3.38
N ARG A 80 5.29 16.39 -2.92
CA ARG A 80 6.39 15.42 -3.01
C ARG A 80 7.14 15.35 -1.68
N GLN A 81 7.69 14.18 -1.37
CA GLN A 81 8.54 13.97 -0.21
C GLN A 81 9.71 13.04 -0.58
N ASP A 82 10.94 13.45 -0.32
CA ASP A 82 12.18 12.78 -0.73
C ASP A 82 12.75 11.81 0.31
N TRP A 83 12.01 11.55 1.39
CA TRP A 83 12.45 10.70 2.49
C TRP A 83 11.36 9.73 2.97
N ALA A 84 11.77 8.59 3.50
CA ALA A 84 10.89 7.61 4.15
C ALA A 84 11.48 7.17 5.50
N HIS A 85 10.65 6.65 6.40
CA HIS A 85 11.15 5.97 7.59
C HIS A 85 11.83 4.66 7.17
N ALA A 86 13.07 4.42 7.62
CA ALA A 86 13.86 3.26 7.19
C ALA A 86 13.12 1.93 7.42
N ALA A 87 12.45 1.79 8.57
CA ALA A 87 11.67 0.59 8.92
C ALA A 87 10.50 0.31 7.96
N MET A 88 10.01 1.31 7.22
CA MET A 88 8.97 1.13 6.21
C MET A 88 9.52 0.50 4.93
N ALA A 89 10.81 0.68 4.65
CA ALA A 89 11.47 0.24 3.43
C ALA A 89 12.12 -1.14 3.56
N GLU A 90 12.03 -1.74 4.74
CA GLU A 90 12.49 -3.09 5.04
C GLU A 90 11.31 -4.05 4.98
N ARG A 91 11.50 -5.19 4.32
CA ARG A 91 10.47 -6.22 4.21
C ARG A 91 10.16 -6.77 5.61
N PRO A 92 8.91 -6.66 6.10
CA PRO A 92 8.57 -7.16 7.42
C PRO A 92 8.50 -8.69 7.44
N VAL A 93 8.66 -9.25 8.63
CA VAL A 93 8.21 -10.62 8.91
C VAL A 93 6.68 -10.59 8.93
N PRO A 94 5.99 -11.41 8.10
CA PRO A 94 4.54 -11.48 8.11
C PRO A 94 3.97 -11.89 9.47
N VAL A 95 2.79 -11.37 9.83
CA VAL A 95 2.14 -11.67 11.12
C VAL A 95 1.89 -13.18 11.28
N GLY A 96 1.46 -13.85 10.21
CA GLY A 96 1.26 -15.30 10.23
C GLY A 96 2.54 -16.09 10.52
N GLU A 97 3.72 -15.56 10.19
CA GLU A 97 5.00 -16.16 10.54
C GLU A 97 5.39 -15.84 11.99
N MET A 98 5.23 -14.58 12.40
CA MET A 98 5.53 -14.11 13.76
C MET A 98 4.71 -14.83 14.84
N PHE A 99 3.47 -15.19 14.52
CA PHE A 99 2.53 -15.84 15.44
C PHE A 99 2.12 -17.23 14.98
N LYS A 100 2.99 -17.94 14.25
CA LYS A 100 2.72 -19.30 13.74
C LYS A 100 2.29 -20.31 14.82
N ASP A 101 2.73 -20.11 16.05
CA ASP A 101 2.40 -20.96 17.21
C ASP A 101 1.08 -20.55 17.91
N PHE A 102 0.43 -19.48 17.43
CA PHE A 102 -0.82 -18.92 17.97
C PHE A 102 -1.90 -18.88 16.88
N PRO A 103 -2.63 -19.99 16.64
CA PRO A 103 -3.52 -20.15 15.50
C PRO A 103 -4.62 -19.08 15.41
N THR A 104 -5.11 -18.58 16.56
CA THR A 104 -6.10 -17.50 16.61
C THR A 104 -5.60 -16.17 16.07
N ILE A 105 -4.29 -15.86 16.21
CA ILE A 105 -3.71 -14.62 15.68
C ILE A 105 -3.52 -14.74 14.16
N ALA A 106 -3.14 -15.92 13.68
CA ALA A 106 -3.05 -16.19 12.25
C ALA A 106 -4.41 -16.09 11.55
N GLU A 107 -5.50 -16.47 12.23
CA GLU A 107 -6.88 -16.30 11.73
C GLU A 107 -7.33 -14.82 11.71
N ILE A 108 -6.93 -14.02 12.71
CA ILE A 108 -7.31 -12.60 12.80
C ILE A 108 -6.58 -11.75 11.76
N TYR A 109 -5.28 -11.94 11.60
CA TYR A 109 -4.47 -11.12 10.70
C TYR A 109 -4.32 -11.73 9.31
N GLY A 110 -4.65 -13.02 9.15
CA GLY A 110 -4.72 -13.72 7.87
C GLY A 110 -3.39 -13.79 7.11
N ALA A 111 -3.30 -14.70 6.15
CA ALA A 111 -2.35 -14.54 5.06
C ALA A 111 -2.98 -13.62 4.01
N VAL A 112 -2.24 -12.63 3.51
CA VAL A 112 -2.70 -11.81 2.37
C VAL A 112 -2.91 -12.72 1.17
N ARG A 113 -4.11 -12.70 0.61
CA ARG A 113 -4.46 -13.55 -0.53
C ARG A 113 -4.32 -12.80 -1.86
N PRO A 114 -3.88 -13.44 -2.95
CA PRO A 114 -3.73 -12.78 -4.25
C PRO A 114 -4.99 -12.03 -4.71
N GLU A 115 -6.18 -12.58 -4.46
CA GLU A 115 -7.45 -12.01 -4.87
C GLU A 115 -7.81 -10.71 -4.12
N GLU A 116 -7.26 -10.50 -2.91
CA GLU A 116 -7.50 -9.30 -2.11
C GLU A 116 -6.82 -8.06 -2.74
N LEU A 117 -5.84 -8.26 -3.62
CA LEU A 117 -5.17 -7.19 -4.34
C LEU A 117 -5.97 -6.69 -5.55
N ASN A 118 -6.96 -7.45 -6.03
CA ASN A 118 -7.68 -7.12 -7.27
C ASN A 118 -8.35 -5.73 -7.23
N PRO A 119 -9.06 -5.33 -6.16
CA PRO A 119 -9.66 -3.99 -6.10
C PRO A 119 -8.63 -2.86 -6.16
N LEU A 120 -7.49 -3.03 -5.47
CA LEU A 120 -6.39 -2.06 -5.49
C LEU A 120 -5.77 -1.95 -6.88
N ILE A 121 -5.52 -3.08 -7.53
CA ILE A 121 -4.98 -3.15 -8.89
C ILE A 121 -5.91 -2.43 -9.88
N VAL A 122 -7.21 -2.72 -9.84
CA VAL A 122 -8.21 -2.06 -10.70
C VAL A 122 -8.21 -0.56 -10.48
N ASN A 123 -8.16 -0.11 -9.23
CA ASN A 123 -8.15 1.31 -8.90
C ASN A 123 -6.89 1.99 -9.43
N TYR A 124 -5.69 1.54 -9.05
CA TYR A 124 -4.45 2.17 -9.47
C TYR A 124 -4.21 2.08 -10.99
N ARG A 125 -4.71 1.04 -11.66
CA ARG A 125 -4.72 0.97 -13.13
C ARG A 125 -5.60 2.07 -13.75
N ALA A 126 -6.79 2.33 -13.19
CA ALA A 126 -7.64 3.43 -13.64
C ALA A 126 -7.00 4.81 -13.38
N GLN A 127 -6.29 4.97 -12.24
CA GLN A 127 -5.53 6.19 -11.94
C GLN A 127 -4.35 6.38 -12.90
N ALA A 128 -3.64 5.30 -13.24
CA ALA A 128 -2.57 5.32 -14.22
C ALA A 128 -3.09 5.72 -15.62
N ALA A 129 -4.25 5.21 -16.02
CA ALA A 129 -4.91 5.61 -17.27
C ALA A 129 -5.30 7.10 -17.31
N GLN A 130 -5.52 7.73 -16.15
CA GLN A 130 -5.74 9.17 -16.02
C GLN A 130 -4.44 9.99 -15.96
N GLY A 131 -3.27 9.34 -16.02
CA GLY A 131 -1.97 10.00 -15.93
C GLY A 131 -1.60 10.48 -14.52
N ARG A 132 -2.22 9.91 -13.47
CA ARG A 132 -1.92 10.34 -12.10
C ARG A 132 -0.48 9.96 -11.70
N PRO A 133 0.29 10.88 -11.09
CA PRO A 133 1.67 10.63 -10.69
C PRO A 133 1.83 9.36 -9.84
N GLY A 134 2.78 8.50 -10.22
CA GLY A 134 3.12 7.28 -9.49
C GLY A 134 2.11 6.13 -9.63
N ALA A 135 0.89 6.36 -10.14
CA ALA A 135 -0.16 5.33 -10.15
C ALA A 135 0.23 4.06 -10.91
N GLU A 136 0.98 4.19 -12.01
CA GLU A 136 1.53 3.03 -12.75
C GLU A 136 2.54 2.24 -11.90
N VAL A 137 3.40 2.92 -11.14
CA VAL A 137 4.37 2.29 -10.23
C VAL A 137 3.63 1.47 -9.16
N MET A 138 2.61 2.06 -8.52
CA MET A 138 1.80 1.35 -7.53
C MET A 138 1.10 0.14 -8.16
N TRP A 139 0.49 0.29 -9.34
CA TRP A 139 -0.13 -0.83 -10.05
C TRP A 139 0.85 -1.97 -10.30
N PHE A 140 2.05 -1.69 -10.82
CA PHE A 140 3.06 -2.72 -11.04
C PHE A 140 3.57 -3.35 -9.74
N CYS A 141 3.72 -2.59 -8.66
CA CYS A 141 4.06 -3.14 -7.36
C CYS A 141 3.01 -4.15 -6.89
N LEU A 142 1.73 -3.81 -7.02
CA LEU A 142 0.62 -4.70 -6.65
C LEU A 142 0.56 -5.95 -7.52
N GLU A 143 0.77 -5.83 -8.82
CA GLU A 143 0.83 -6.99 -9.73
C GLU A 143 1.97 -7.94 -9.38
N LEU A 144 3.18 -7.39 -9.13
CA LEU A 144 4.32 -8.20 -8.71
C LEU A 144 4.04 -8.92 -7.38
N ARG A 145 3.39 -8.24 -6.43
CA ARG A 145 3.00 -8.85 -5.16
C ARG A 145 1.98 -9.97 -5.37
N ARG A 146 0.96 -9.75 -6.19
CA ARG A 146 -0.06 -10.74 -6.54
C ARG A 146 0.57 -12.00 -7.15
N MET A 147 1.49 -11.84 -8.10
CA MET A 147 2.24 -12.94 -8.70
C MET A 147 3.08 -13.70 -7.68
N THR A 148 3.76 -12.99 -6.78
CA THR A 148 4.56 -13.59 -5.70
C THR A 148 3.69 -14.44 -4.77
N LEU A 149 2.53 -13.91 -4.36
CA LEU A 149 1.59 -14.64 -3.51
C LEU A 149 1.04 -15.89 -4.19
N ALA A 150 0.68 -15.80 -5.48
CA ALA A 150 0.17 -16.94 -6.25
C ALA A 150 1.24 -18.04 -6.44
N GLY A 151 2.49 -17.66 -6.72
CA GLY A 151 3.60 -18.61 -6.83
C GLY A 151 3.86 -19.36 -5.51
N ASN A 152 3.82 -18.65 -4.38
CA ASN A 152 3.97 -19.26 -3.05
C ASN A 152 2.82 -20.23 -2.71
N MET A 153 1.60 -19.94 -3.14
CA MET A 153 0.46 -20.85 -2.95
C MET A 153 0.63 -22.14 -3.76
N SER A 154 1.07 -22.04 -5.02
CA SER A 154 1.30 -23.21 -5.87
C SER A 154 2.34 -24.17 -5.26
N HIS A 155 3.46 -23.63 -4.75
CA HIS A 155 4.49 -24.45 -4.11
C HIS A 155 4.01 -25.18 -2.85
N ARG A 156 3.15 -24.55 -2.03
CA ARG A 156 2.59 -25.20 -0.83
C ARG A 156 1.66 -26.37 -1.17
N VAL A 157 0.95 -26.33 -2.29
CA VAL A 157 0.09 -27.45 -2.73
C VAL A 157 0.95 -28.65 -3.13
N GLU A 158 2.03 -28.42 -3.88
CA GLU A 158 2.94 -29.49 -4.32
C GLU A 158 3.70 -30.19 -3.18
N GLU A 159 3.99 -29.50 -2.07
CA GLU A 159 4.65 -30.09 -0.90
C GLU A 159 3.71 -30.98 -0.07
N VAL A 160 2.40 -30.71 -0.07
CA VAL A 160 1.41 -31.48 0.69
C VAL A 160 1.02 -32.79 -0.02
N GLU A 161 1.21 -32.86 -1.35
CA GLU A 161 0.89 -34.02 -2.17
C GLU A 161 2.04 -35.05 -2.29
N ARG A 162 3.16 -34.88 -1.57
CA ARG A 162 4.34 -35.76 -1.60
C ARG A 162 4.51 -36.61 -0.35
#